data_AF-A0A317FM95-F1
#
_entry.id   AF-A0A317FM95-F1
#
_cell.length_a   1.000
_cell.length_b   1.000
_cell.length_c   1.000
_cell.angle_alpha   90.00
_cell.angle_beta   90.00
_cell.angle_gamma   90.00
#
_symmetry.space_group_name_H-M   'P 1'
#
loop_
_entity.id
_entity.type
_entity.pdbx_description
1 polymer ?
#
loop_
_entity_poly.entity_id
_entity_poly.type
_entity_poly.pdbx_seq_one_letter_code
_entity_poly.pdbx_strand_id
1 'polypeptide(L)'
;MSASAITGAPPAPSTISPMRASISDRPRMPRSGCPAARAMAPPLACSAAAPAWMASLAESPSQTPGASTGILPAPAAIKARNLSAAAKPIAPSALPSVAPPGRGLIARALFGMANTVRKTDCMGRPRLVKSATRALDVLELLAARPEAMSHGEIARALRIPKSSLTELLATLEQRHYVVREGSGTAERMRLGPAVLGLAGVLLRRTDVTRLAQPVVAALMTRTGESAALVVREGAEVVVVCKENCNQPILYSLQLGERGPVNASAGGKAILGASSAAEIEAYLALGALPRLTPRTITEPAALRREFATIARSGIAFSREEMIEGIIAMGHAVLDATGQPCAGLSVGVPKVRFTKEKERLLADALRAAAAEISAMLGWRDQPRRAAG
;
A
#
# COMPACT_ATOMS: atom_id res chain seq x y z
N MET A 1 -63.58 -28.86 -33.31
CA MET A 1 -64.18 -27.65 -33.91
C MET A 1 -63.01 -26.74 -34.28
N SER A 2 -62.50 -26.81 -35.51
CA SER A 2 -62.91 -26.02 -36.70
C SER A 2 -62.03 -24.76 -36.80
N ALA A 3 -60.99 -24.72 -37.67
CA ALA A 3 -61.02 -24.43 -39.13
C ALA A 3 -61.17 -22.91 -39.41
N SER A 4 -60.52 -22.25 -40.40
CA SER A 4 -59.47 -22.54 -41.41
C SER A 4 -58.94 -21.15 -41.88
N ALA A 5 -57.68 -20.84 -42.27
CA ALA A 5 -56.63 -21.44 -43.13
C ALA A 5 -56.56 -20.81 -44.56
N ILE A 6 -55.33 -20.43 -45.01
CA ILE A 6 -54.90 -20.13 -46.41
C ILE A 6 -55.45 -18.78 -46.98
N THR A 7 -54.79 -17.98 -47.84
CA THR A 7 -53.57 -18.08 -48.71
C THR A 7 -52.53 -16.99 -48.31
N GLY A 8 -51.56 -16.45 -49.09
CA GLY A 8 -51.13 -16.55 -50.51
C GLY A 8 -49.84 -15.72 -50.80
N ALA A 9 -49.40 -15.61 -52.08
CA ALA A 9 -48.11 -15.03 -52.48
C ALA A 9 -48.15 -14.35 -53.91
N PRO A 10 -47.03 -13.90 -54.54
CA PRO A 10 -46.98 -12.71 -55.43
C PRO A 10 -47.23 -12.98 -56.94
N PRO A 11 -47.08 -11.94 -57.81
CA PRO A 11 -45.88 -11.89 -58.66
C PRO A 11 -45.35 -10.47 -59.02
N ALA A 12 -44.19 -10.43 -59.71
CA ALA A 12 -43.71 -9.33 -60.57
C ALA A 12 -43.66 -9.84 -62.05
N PRO A 13 -43.39 -9.02 -63.10
CA PRO A 13 -41.98 -8.81 -63.52
C PRO A 13 -41.63 -7.57 -64.42
N SER A 14 -40.32 -7.47 -64.73
CA SER A 14 -39.68 -7.17 -66.04
C SER A 14 -39.54 -5.76 -66.67
N THR A 15 -38.26 -5.36 -66.83
CA THR A 15 -37.62 -4.71 -68.03
C THR A 15 -37.95 -3.23 -68.34
N ILE A 16 -37.12 -2.43 -69.05
CA ILE A 16 -36.09 -2.69 -70.08
C ILE A 16 -34.75 -1.93 -69.81
N SER A 17 -33.64 -2.43 -70.35
CA SER A 17 -32.30 -1.80 -70.46
C SER A 17 -31.80 -1.86 -71.93
N PRO A 18 -30.78 -1.11 -72.38
CA PRO A 18 -29.54 -1.81 -72.79
C PRO A 18 -28.19 -1.03 -72.76
N MET A 19 -27.10 -1.77 -72.48
CA MET A 19 -25.74 -1.73 -73.12
C MET A 19 -24.88 -0.43 -73.10
N ARG A 20 -23.53 -0.44 -73.19
CA ARG A 20 -22.45 -1.45 -73.44
C ARG A 20 -21.41 -1.39 -72.28
N ALA A 21 -20.67 -2.43 -71.86
CA ALA A 21 -19.60 -3.23 -72.51
C ALA A 21 -18.42 -2.39 -73.08
N SER A 22 -17.12 -2.71 -72.89
CA SER A 22 -16.43 -4.00 -72.59
C SER A 22 -15.12 -3.79 -71.75
N ILE A 23 -14.64 -4.75 -70.92
CA ILE A 23 -13.52 -5.75 -71.15
C ILE A 23 -12.17 -5.11 -71.55
N SER A 24 -10.98 -5.41 -70.99
CA SER A 24 -10.46 -6.48 -70.07
C SER A 24 -9.62 -5.87 -68.89
N ASP A 25 -8.65 -6.46 -68.14
CA ASP A 25 -7.91 -7.76 -68.16
C ASP A 25 -7.41 -8.23 -66.74
N ARG A 26 -6.16 -8.73 -66.59
CA ARG A 26 -5.59 -9.44 -65.41
C ARG A 26 -4.22 -8.90 -64.92
N PRO A 27 -3.81 -9.21 -63.67
CA PRO A 27 -2.64 -8.61 -63.00
C PRO A 27 -1.28 -9.31 -63.29
N ARG A 28 -0.16 -8.67 -62.89
CA ARG A 28 1.19 -9.26 -62.89
C ARG A 28 2.05 -8.89 -61.67
N MET A 29 2.72 -9.93 -61.16
CA MET A 29 3.92 -9.99 -60.29
C MET A 29 4.50 -11.41 -60.47
N PRO A 30 5.74 -11.76 -60.06
CA PRO A 30 6.91 -10.96 -59.69
C PRO A 30 8.16 -11.34 -60.53
N ARG A 31 9.38 -10.87 -60.18
CA ARG A 31 10.66 -11.61 -60.38
C ARG A 31 11.89 -11.01 -59.64
N SER A 32 12.80 -11.89 -59.20
CA SER A 32 14.26 -11.76 -58.91
C SER A 32 14.88 -10.35 -58.74
N GLY A 33 15.64 -10.03 -57.68
CA GLY A 33 16.99 -10.56 -57.35
C GLY A 33 18.06 -9.50 -57.73
N CYS A 34 19.25 -9.35 -57.14
CA CYS A 34 20.07 -10.11 -56.16
C CYS A 34 20.96 -9.11 -55.32
N PRO A 35 21.94 -9.53 -54.47
CA PRO A 35 22.40 -8.74 -53.31
C PRO A 35 23.79 -8.07 -53.39
N ALA A 36 24.06 -7.12 -52.47
CA ALA A 36 25.40 -6.79 -51.97
C ALA A 36 25.37 -5.99 -50.64
N ALA A 37 26.30 -6.28 -49.71
CA ALA A 37 26.97 -5.44 -48.67
C ALA A 37 26.17 -4.36 -47.85
N ARG A 38 26.49 -4.07 -46.58
CA ARG A 38 27.62 -4.45 -45.69
C ARG A 38 27.19 -4.40 -44.21
N ALA A 39 28.00 -4.97 -43.32
CA ALA A 39 27.67 -5.20 -41.91
C ALA A 39 27.58 -3.94 -41.02
N MET A 40 26.78 -4.01 -39.94
CA MET A 40 27.20 -3.70 -38.55
C MET A 40 26.12 -4.12 -37.51
N ALA A 41 26.56 -4.41 -36.29
CA ALA A 41 25.73 -4.69 -35.11
C ALA A 41 26.59 -4.50 -33.82
N PRO A 42 26.00 -4.43 -32.62
CA PRO A 42 24.73 -3.79 -32.21
C PRO A 42 25.05 -2.49 -31.43
N PRO A 43 24.17 -1.99 -30.53
CA PRO A 43 24.36 -2.35 -29.12
C PRO A 43 23.07 -2.66 -28.34
N LEU A 44 23.24 -3.00 -27.06
CA LEU A 44 22.20 -3.47 -26.12
C LEU A 44 21.62 -2.34 -25.25
N ALA A 45 20.51 -2.69 -24.58
CA ALA A 45 20.04 -2.20 -23.28
C ALA A 45 19.46 -0.78 -23.16
N CYS A 46 18.24 -0.73 -22.59
CA CYS A 46 17.92 0.24 -21.55
C CYS A 46 17.19 -0.50 -20.42
N SER A 47 17.86 -0.66 -19.28
CA SER A 47 17.31 -1.32 -18.09
C SER A 47 16.69 -0.27 -17.15
N ALA A 48 15.45 -0.49 -16.72
CA ALA A 48 14.83 0.35 -15.69
C ALA A 48 15.40 -0.03 -14.31
N ALA A 49 16.12 0.91 -13.69
CA ALA A 49 16.93 0.62 -12.51
C ALA A 49 16.12 0.38 -11.23
N ALA A 50 16.58 -0.56 -10.41
CA ALA A 50 16.13 -0.73 -9.03
C ALA A 50 16.66 0.40 -8.11
N PRO A 51 15.93 0.80 -7.05
CA PRO A 51 16.33 1.89 -6.17
C PRO A 51 17.58 1.55 -5.33
N ALA A 52 18.43 2.56 -5.12
CA ALA A 52 19.79 2.43 -4.60
C ALA A 52 19.90 2.22 -3.07
N TRP A 53 19.18 1.24 -2.51
CA TRP A 53 19.33 0.82 -1.11
C TRP A 53 20.03 -0.56 -0.94
N MET A 54 20.26 -1.30 -2.03
CA MET A 54 20.85 -2.65 -2.01
C MET A 54 22.39 -2.71 -1.91
N ALA A 55 23.06 -1.63 -1.48
CA ALA A 55 24.52 -1.49 -1.55
C ALA A 55 25.18 -1.30 -0.17
N SER A 56 24.98 -2.26 0.73
CA SER A 56 25.80 -2.45 1.95
C SER A 56 25.65 -3.89 2.47
N LEU A 57 26.63 -4.36 3.26
CA LEU A 57 26.73 -5.73 3.84
C LEU A 57 27.03 -6.87 2.85
N ALA A 58 28.19 -6.83 2.18
CA ALA A 58 28.74 -7.98 1.45
C ALA A 58 30.28 -8.04 1.43
N GLU A 59 30.96 -7.83 2.56
CA GLU A 59 32.44 -7.87 2.57
C GLU A 59 33.06 -8.40 3.90
N SER A 60 33.26 -9.72 3.96
CA SER A 60 34.26 -10.41 4.79
C SER A 60 34.45 -11.85 4.26
N PRO A 61 35.68 -12.40 4.26
CA PRO A 61 36.01 -13.55 3.41
C PRO A 61 35.64 -14.91 4.01
N SER A 62 35.42 -15.88 3.13
CA SER A 62 35.27 -17.29 3.45
C SER A 62 36.61 -17.96 3.80
N GLN A 63 36.56 -18.94 4.70
CA GLN A 63 37.54 -20.03 4.76
C GLN A 63 36.78 -21.36 4.75
N THR A 64 37.22 -22.30 3.91
CA THR A 64 36.62 -23.62 3.72
C THR A 64 37.27 -24.67 4.62
N PRO A 65 36.53 -25.71 5.05
CA PRO A 65 37.05 -26.70 5.99
C PRO A 65 38.01 -27.71 5.33
N GLY A 66 39.05 -28.10 6.07
CA GLY A 66 39.85 -29.30 5.81
C GLY A 66 39.62 -30.33 6.92
N ALA A 67 39.40 -31.60 6.56
CA ALA A 67 39.08 -32.66 7.52
C ALA A 67 40.31 -33.48 7.94
N SER A 68 40.38 -33.84 9.22
CA SER A 68 41.23 -34.93 9.72
C SER A 68 40.64 -35.56 11.00
N THR A 69 41.03 -36.79 11.29
CA THR A 69 40.38 -37.68 12.27
C THR A 69 41.09 -37.64 13.63
N GLY A 70 40.35 -37.60 14.76
CA GLY A 70 40.98 -37.48 16.09
C GLY A 70 40.08 -37.70 17.31
N ILE A 71 39.88 -38.97 17.65
CA ILE A 71 39.55 -39.61 18.95
C ILE A 71 39.43 -38.72 20.23
N LEU A 72 38.36 -38.98 20.99
CA LEU A 72 38.03 -38.52 22.37
C LEU A 72 39.15 -38.75 23.41
N PRO A 73 39.28 -37.90 24.47
CA PRO A 73 38.46 -38.11 25.68
C PRO A 73 38.03 -36.82 26.43
N ALA A 74 37.06 -36.99 27.36
CA ALA A 74 36.77 -36.02 28.43
C ALA A 74 37.76 -36.21 29.62
N PRO A 75 37.87 -35.26 30.57
CA PRO A 75 36.99 -35.33 31.75
C PRO A 75 36.72 -33.99 32.49
N ALA A 76 36.14 -34.13 33.69
CA ALA A 76 36.15 -33.23 34.85
C ALA A 76 35.07 -32.13 34.96
N ALA A 77 34.40 -32.14 36.11
CA ALA A 77 33.39 -31.16 36.54
C ALA A 77 33.93 -30.29 37.69
N ILE A 78 33.40 -29.08 37.84
CA ILE A 78 33.66 -28.19 38.98
C ILE A 78 32.34 -27.87 39.69
N LYS A 79 32.39 -27.82 41.03
CA LYS A 79 31.22 -27.80 41.93
C LYS A 79 30.68 -26.40 42.17
N ALA A 80 29.37 -26.32 42.43
CA ALA A 80 28.75 -25.18 43.08
C ALA A 80 29.26 -25.01 44.53
N ARG A 81 29.17 -23.79 45.08
CA ARG A 81 29.38 -23.50 46.51
C ARG A 81 28.42 -22.41 46.97
N ASN A 82 27.58 -22.73 47.95
CA ASN A 82 26.71 -21.77 48.63
C ASN A 82 27.49 -21.04 49.73
N LEU A 83 27.16 -19.76 49.96
CA LEU A 83 27.33 -19.09 51.25
C LEU A 83 26.08 -18.26 51.57
N SER A 84 25.78 -18.07 52.86
CA SER A 84 24.49 -17.58 53.35
C SER A 84 24.64 -16.67 54.57
N ALA A 85 24.19 -15.42 54.44
CA ALA A 85 23.80 -14.46 55.48
C ALA A 85 22.95 -13.37 54.77
N ALA A 86 21.77 -12.91 55.22
CA ALA A 86 21.34 -12.40 56.52
C ALA A 86 21.95 -11.02 56.88
N ALA A 87 21.19 -9.95 57.20
CA ALA A 87 19.73 -9.76 57.11
C ALA A 87 19.29 -8.26 57.20
N LYS A 88 18.15 -7.95 56.54
CA LYS A 88 17.15 -6.88 56.85
C LYS A 88 17.55 -5.37 56.78
N PRO A 89 16.56 -4.44 56.71
CA PRO A 89 16.72 -3.08 56.14
C PRO A 89 16.62 -1.92 57.15
N ILE A 90 16.83 -0.68 56.68
CA ILE A 90 16.63 0.57 57.42
C ILE A 90 15.81 1.58 56.61
N ALA A 91 14.89 2.27 57.27
CA ALA A 91 14.22 3.51 56.88
C ALA A 91 13.61 4.17 58.15
N PRO A 92 13.10 5.41 58.08
CA PRO A 92 13.73 6.64 57.59
C PRO A 92 14.03 7.62 58.76
N SER A 93 14.70 8.74 58.50
CA SER A 93 14.92 9.82 59.49
C SER A 93 14.53 11.21 58.93
N ALA A 94 14.27 12.17 59.82
CA ALA A 94 13.46 13.36 59.54
C ALA A 94 14.24 14.66 59.28
N LEU A 95 13.47 15.68 58.85
CA LEU A 95 13.88 17.06 58.60
C LEU A 95 14.36 17.80 59.88
N PRO A 96 15.13 18.88 59.70
CA PRO A 96 14.95 20.12 60.45
C PRO A 96 14.44 21.28 59.58
N SER A 97 13.87 22.29 60.22
CA SER A 97 13.25 23.48 59.61
C SER A 97 14.17 24.70 59.59
N VAL A 98 14.08 25.54 58.55
CA VAL A 98 14.64 26.90 58.52
C VAL A 98 13.64 27.87 57.84
N ALA A 99 13.47 29.05 58.43
CA ALA A 99 12.54 30.11 57.99
C ALA A 99 13.24 31.21 57.15
N PRO A 100 12.48 32.09 56.44
CA PRO A 100 13.02 32.90 55.35
C PRO A 100 13.49 34.31 55.75
N PRO A 101 14.43 34.92 55.00
CA PRO A 101 14.66 36.37 54.97
C PRO A 101 13.59 37.08 54.11
N GLY A 102 13.39 38.40 54.32
CA GLY A 102 12.24 39.13 53.77
C GLY A 102 12.54 40.24 52.75
N ARG A 103 11.48 40.63 52.03
CA ARG A 103 11.20 41.93 51.39
C ARG A 103 12.38 42.70 50.74
N GLY A 104 12.49 42.60 49.41
CA GLY A 104 13.23 43.54 48.55
C GLY A 104 12.43 43.91 47.29
N LEU A 105 12.41 45.20 46.91
CA LEU A 105 11.56 45.73 45.83
C LEU A 105 12.06 45.38 44.41
N ILE A 106 11.21 44.74 43.58
CA ILE A 106 11.24 44.89 42.12
C ILE A 106 9.81 44.89 41.54
N ALA A 107 9.02 45.92 41.82
CA ALA A 107 7.66 46.05 41.31
C ALA A 107 7.62 46.81 39.96
N ARG A 108 7.88 46.14 38.82
CA ARG A 108 7.60 46.71 37.46
C ARG A 108 7.66 45.70 36.27
N ALA A 109 6.81 44.67 36.26
CA ALA A 109 6.64 43.79 35.09
C ALA A 109 5.28 43.03 35.00
N LEU A 110 4.16 43.65 35.36
CA LEU A 110 2.82 43.03 35.27
C LEU A 110 1.89 43.75 34.27
N PHE A 111 2.17 43.59 32.97
CA PHE A 111 1.17 43.63 31.90
C PHE A 111 1.81 43.01 30.64
N GLY A 112 1.26 41.91 30.11
CA GLY A 112 1.89 41.24 28.95
C GLY A 112 1.53 39.77 28.70
N MET A 113 0.82 39.08 29.59
CA MET A 113 0.27 37.75 29.30
C MET A 113 -0.92 37.85 28.33
N ALA A 114 -0.61 38.02 27.04
CA ALA A 114 -1.59 38.06 25.96
C ALA A 114 -2.29 36.70 25.84
N ASN A 115 -3.50 36.63 26.42
CA ASN A 115 -4.32 35.42 26.50
C ASN A 115 -4.66 34.92 25.08
N THR A 116 -3.97 33.87 24.62
CA THR A 116 -4.17 33.27 23.29
C THR A 116 -5.44 32.42 23.27
N VAL A 117 -6.58 33.11 23.25
CA VAL A 117 -7.90 32.54 23.00
C VAL A 117 -7.86 31.77 21.68
N ARG A 118 -7.76 30.45 21.76
CA ARG A 118 -7.84 29.55 20.61
C ARG A 118 -9.23 29.71 20.00
N LYS A 119 -9.29 30.40 18.86
CA LYS A 119 -10.54 30.66 18.11
C LYS A 119 -11.06 29.34 17.53
N THR A 120 -11.80 28.60 18.33
CA THR A 120 -12.64 27.49 17.86
C THR A 120 -13.86 28.02 17.12
N ASP A 121 -14.54 27.14 16.39
CA ASP A 121 -15.94 27.38 15.99
C ASP A 121 -16.90 27.08 17.16
N CYS A 122 -18.21 27.21 16.91
CA CYS A 122 -19.27 26.88 17.86
C CYS A 122 -19.36 25.38 18.21
N MET A 123 -18.63 24.51 17.52
CA MET A 123 -18.54 23.07 17.76
C MET A 123 -17.21 22.68 18.42
N GLY A 124 -16.43 23.65 18.93
CA GLY A 124 -15.15 23.43 19.59
C GLY A 124 -13.99 23.04 18.65
N ARG A 125 -14.20 23.06 17.33
CA ARG A 125 -13.18 22.64 16.35
C ARG A 125 -12.21 23.79 16.03
N PRO A 126 -10.92 23.54 15.75
CA PRO A 126 -9.97 24.58 15.39
C PRO A 126 -10.38 25.24 14.06
N ARG A 127 -10.53 26.57 14.06
CA ARG A 127 -10.93 27.35 12.88
C ARG A 127 -9.85 27.31 11.80
N LEU A 128 -10.12 26.57 10.73
CA LEU A 128 -9.21 26.43 9.58
C LEU A 128 -8.89 27.77 8.90
N VAL A 129 -7.62 27.92 8.49
CA VAL A 129 -7.12 29.12 7.81
C VAL A 129 -7.47 29.03 6.32
N LYS A 130 -8.43 29.84 5.86
CA LYS A 130 -9.03 29.77 4.51
C LYS A 130 -8.00 29.78 3.36
N SER A 131 -6.90 30.51 3.47
CA SER A 131 -5.84 30.56 2.46
C SER A 131 -5.03 29.26 2.42
N ALA A 132 -4.65 28.71 3.57
CA ALA A 132 -3.94 27.44 3.67
C ALA A 132 -4.79 26.27 3.17
N THR A 133 -6.08 26.23 3.53
CA THR A 133 -7.02 25.21 3.00
C THR A 133 -7.08 25.27 1.48
N ARG A 134 -7.34 26.45 0.89
CA ARG A 134 -7.41 26.62 -0.56
C ARG A 134 -6.10 26.30 -1.29
N ALA A 135 -4.94 26.54 -0.68
CA ALA A 135 -3.66 26.16 -1.25
C ALA A 135 -3.51 24.63 -1.32
N LEU A 136 -3.96 23.90 -0.30
CA LEU A 136 -4.01 22.44 -0.30
C LEU A 136 -5.06 21.92 -1.30
N ASP A 137 -6.26 22.51 -1.34
CA ASP A 137 -7.34 22.14 -2.28
C ASP A 137 -6.85 22.20 -3.75
N VAL A 138 -6.03 23.20 -4.09
CA VAL A 138 -5.40 23.33 -5.43
C VAL A 138 -4.39 22.22 -5.69
N LEU A 139 -3.53 21.90 -4.72
CA LEU A 139 -2.53 20.83 -4.89
C LEU A 139 -3.17 19.44 -4.94
N GLU A 140 -4.19 19.18 -4.12
CA GLU A 140 -4.93 17.90 -4.13
C GLU A 140 -5.74 17.72 -5.43
N LEU A 141 -6.32 18.80 -5.99
CA LEU A 141 -6.96 18.77 -7.31
C LEU A 141 -5.97 18.49 -8.45
N LEU A 142 -4.79 19.12 -8.42
CA LEU A 142 -3.74 18.91 -9.43
C LEU A 142 -3.02 17.56 -9.25
N ALA A 143 -3.03 16.96 -8.05
CA ALA A 143 -2.58 15.59 -7.84
C ALA A 143 -3.56 14.56 -8.42
N ALA A 144 -4.87 14.83 -8.32
CA ALA A 144 -5.93 13.93 -8.77
C ALA A 144 -6.14 13.90 -10.30
N ARG A 145 -5.32 14.59 -11.10
CA ARG A 145 -5.38 14.59 -12.56
C ARG A 145 -3.99 14.48 -13.20
N PRO A 146 -3.77 13.57 -14.17
CA PRO A 146 -2.50 13.47 -14.89
C PRO A 146 -2.32 14.60 -15.93
N GLU A 147 -3.39 15.27 -16.34
CA GLU A 147 -3.35 16.44 -17.22
C GLU A 147 -3.22 17.75 -16.46
N ALA A 148 -2.40 18.66 -17.01
CA ALA A 148 -2.36 20.06 -16.60
C ALA A 148 -3.73 20.75 -16.80
N MET A 149 -4.14 21.62 -15.87
CA MET A 149 -5.43 22.32 -15.91
C MET A 149 -5.26 23.83 -16.13
N SER A 150 -6.15 24.47 -16.90
CA SER A 150 -6.18 25.94 -17.00
C SER A 150 -6.69 26.59 -15.71
N HIS A 151 -6.30 27.84 -15.47
CA HIS A 151 -6.81 28.65 -14.34
C HIS A 151 -8.35 28.66 -14.27
N GLY A 152 -9.03 28.74 -15.42
CA GLY A 152 -10.50 28.74 -15.50
C GLY A 152 -11.16 27.43 -15.06
N GLU A 153 -10.51 26.29 -15.29
CA GLU A 153 -10.98 24.98 -14.84
C GLU A 153 -10.79 24.81 -13.33
N ILE A 154 -9.63 25.21 -12.79
CA ILE A 154 -9.32 25.17 -11.35
C ILE A 154 -10.31 26.06 -10.57
N ALA A 155 -10.56 27.29 -11.03
CA ALA A 155 -11.54 28.20 -10.42
C ALA A 155 -12.95 27.59 -10.37
N ARG A 156 -13.38 26.93 -11.46
CA ARG A 156 -14.69 26.28 -11.57
C ARG A 156 -14.80 25.06 -10.66
N ALA A 157 -13.76 24.23 -10.61
CA ALA A 157 -13.73 23.00 -9.81
C ALA A 157 -13.78 23.28 -8.30
N LEU A 158 -12.99 24.25 -7.82
CA LEU A 158 -12.88 24.58 -6.39
C LEU A 158 -13.83 25.69 -5.93
N ARG A 159 -14.57 26.32 -6.86
CA ARG A 159 -15.46 27.47 -6.60
C ARG A 159 -14.73 28.65 -5.92
N ILE A 160 -13.46 28.87 -6.27
CA ILE A 160 -12.63 29.96 -5.75
C ILE A 160 -12.74 31.18 -6.69
N PRO A 161 -12.94 32.41 -6.18
CA PRO A 161 -12.90 33.63 -6.99
C PRO A 161 -11.56 33.79 -7.73
N LYS A 162 -11.60 34.18 -9.02
CA LYS A 162 -10.42 34.26 -9.89
C LYS A 162 -9.25 35.06 -9.28
N SER A 163 -9.52 36.22 -8.68
CA SER A 163 -8.50 37.05 -8.03
C SER A 163 -7.75 36.30 -6.92
N SER A 164 -8.47 35.73 -5.96
CA SER A 164 -7.88 34.90 -4.90
C SER A 164 -7.16 33.66 -5.45
N LEU A 165 -7.61 33.10 -6.57
CA LEU A 165 -6.93 31.96 -7.18
C LEU A 165 -5.62 32.38 -7.86
N THR A 166 -5.55 33.55 -8.50
CA THR A 166 -4.31 34.09 -9.08
C THR A 166 -3.22 34.27 -8.02
N GLU A 167 -3.57 34.86 -6.87
CA GLU A 167 -2.65 35.04 -5.74
C GLU A 167 -2.14 33.70 -5.19
N LEU A 168 -3.04 32.71 -5.02
CA LEU A 168 -2.68 31.37 -4.56
C LEU A 168 -1.77 30.63 -5.56
N LEU A 169 -2.09 30.68 -6.85
CA LEU A 169 -1.29 30.03 -7.90
C LEU A 169 0.10 30.65 -8.02
N ALA A 170 0.20 31.99 -8.03
CA ALA A 170 1.48 32.68 -8.02
C ALA A 170 2.34 32.30 -6.79
N THR A 171 1.72 32.16 -5.61
CA THR A 171 2.40 31.70 -4.39
C THR A 171 2.89 30.26 -4.48
N LEU A 172 2.12 29.35 -5.09
CA LEU A 172 2.51 27.95 -5.29
C LEU A 172 3.58 27.78 -6.37
N GLU A 173 3.52 28.60 -7.42
CA GLU A 173 4.46 28.64 -8.54
C GLU A 173 5.83 29.21 -8.12
N GLN A 174 5.86 30.32 -7.39
CA GLN A 174 7.08 30.90 -6.81
C GLN A 174 7.79 29.93 -5.85
N ARG A 175 7.05 28.96 -5.28
CA ARG A 175 7.57 27.90 -4.40
C ARG A 175 7.69 26.53 -5.10
N HIS A 176 7.56 26.51 -6.43
CA HIS A 176 7.71 25.35 -7.32
C HIS A 176 6.81 24.13 -6.99
N TYR A 177 5.68 24.36 -6.31
CA TYR A 177 4.63 23.36 -6.09
C TYR A 177 3.66 23.26 -7.27
N VAL A 178 3.59 24.30 -8.11
CA VAL A 178 2.88 24.34 -9.38
C VAL A 178 3.85 24.81 -10.47
N VAL A 179 3.68 24.31 -11.70
CA VAL A 179 4.41 24.73 -12.91
C VAL A 179 3.39 25.02 -14.01
N ARG A 180 3.60 26.11 -14.76
CA ARG A 180 2.83 26.43 -15.98
C ARG A 180 3.46 25.79 -17.22
N GLU A 181 2.61 25.45 -18.17
CA GLU A 181 2.96 24.92 -19.48
C GLU A 181 2.12 25.61 -20.57
N GLY A 182 2.69 25.76 -21.77
CA GLY A 182 2.14 26.60 -22.83
C GLY A 182 2.47 28.08 -22.64
N SER A 183 1.78 28.96 -23.38
CA SER A 183 1.98 30.41 -23.31
C SER A 183 0.67 31.16 -23.59
N GLY A 184 0.53 32.35 -22.98
CA GLY A 184 -0.61 33.23 -23.20
C GLY A 184 -1.94 32.59 -22.79
N THR A 185 -2.94 32.61 -23.67
CA THR A 185 -4.29 32.06 -23.40
C THR A 185 -4.31 30.53 -23.28
N ALA A 186 -3.23 29.83 -23.65
CA ALA A 186 -3.10 28.38 -23.56
C ALA A 186 -2.38 27.89 -22.28
N GLU A 187 -2.12 28.78 -21.30
CA GLU A 187 -1.49 28.40 -20.02
C GLU A 187 -2.30 27.33 -19.27
N ARG A 188 -1.75 26.11 -19.18
CA ARG A 188 -2.20 25.03 -18.28
C ARG A 188 -1.20 24.90 -17.13
N MET A 189 -1.64 24.33 -16.01
CA MET A 189 -0.89 24.23 -14.76
C MET A 189 -0.91 22.80 -14.24
N ARG A 190 0.24 22.27 -13.82
CA ARG A 190 0.38 20.96 -13.16
C ARG A 190 1.21 21.05 -11.89
N LEU A 191 1.28 19.97 -11.13
CA LEU A 191 2.17 19.89 -9.97
C LEU A 191 3.64 20.10 -10.37
N GLY A 192 4.34 20.86 -9.53
CA GLY A 192 5.75 21.19 -9.67
C GLY A 192 6.68 20.32 -8.82
N PRO A 193 8.00 20.38 -9.06
CA PRO A 193 8.99 19.48 -8.46
C PRO A 193 9.14 19.63 -6.94
N ALA A 194 8.67 20.71 -6.30
CA ALA A 194 8.73 20.84 -4.84
C ALA A 194 7.92 19.74 -4.11
N VAL A 195 6.89 19.18 -4.75
CA VAL A 195 6.14 18.02 -4.24
C VAL A 195 7.06 16.80 -4.08
N LEU A 196 8.00 16.58 -5.01
CA LEU A 196 8.99 15.49 -4.92
C LEU A 196 9.98 15.72 -3.76
N GLY A 197 10.24 16.96 -3.38
CA GLY A 197 11.02 17.29 -2.18
C GLY A 197 10.31 16.84 -0.90
N LEU A 198 9.01 17.16 -0.75
CA LEU A 198 8.22 16.71 0.40
C LEU A 198 8.05 15.18 0.41
N ALA A 199 7.68 14.59 -0.73
CA ALA A 199 7.53 13.15 -0.90
C ALA A 199 8.86 12.42 -0.64
N GLY A 200 10.00 12.96 -1.09
CA GLY A 200 11.32 12.40 -0.85
C GLY A 200 11.74 12.42 0.62
N VAL A 201 11.32 13.43 1.40
CA VAL A 201 11.53 13.45 2.85
C VAL A 201 10.59 12.47 3.56
N LEU A 202 9.35 12.34 3.09
CA LEU A 202 8.39 11.35 3.61
C LEU A 202 8.87 9.92 3.33
N LEU A 203 9.15 9.55 2.09
CA LEU A 203 9.62 8.22 1.68
C LEU A 203 10.93 7.79 2.35
N ARG A 204 11.81 8.72 2.74
CA ARG A 204 13.03 8.44 3.54
C ARG A 204 12.77 8.26 5.05
N ARG A 205 11.54 8.48 5.52
CA ARG A 205 11.12 8.43 6.93
C ARG A 205 9.93 7.50 7.20
N THR A 206 9.13 7.21 6.18
CA THR A 206 8.01 6.27 6.18
C THR A 206 8.55 4.85 6.09
N ASP A 207 9.23 4.43 7.16
CA ASP A 207 9.30 3.01 7.45
C ASP A 207 7.89 2.54 7.83
N VAL A 208 7.25 1.85 6.88
CA VAL A 208 5.89 1.29 7.02
C VAL A 208 5.80 0.41 8.28
N THR A 209 6.89 -0.27 8.62
CA THR A 209 7.05 -1.13 9.79
C THR A 209 6.85 -0.35 11.09
N ARG A 210 7.58 0.77 11.24
CA ARG A 210 7.59 1.59 12.45
C ARG A 210 6.29 2.37 12.66
N LEU A 211 5.59 2.70 11.58
CA LEU A 211 4.23 3.27 11.66
C LEU A 211 3.19 2.21 12.02
N ALA A 212 3.34 0.98 11.51
CA ALA A 212 2.39 -0.09 11.75
C ALA A 212 2.50 -0.75 13.13
N GLN A 213 3.70 -0.86 13.73
CA GLN A 213 3.91 -1.56 15.01
C GLN A 213 2.88 -1.24 16.11
N PRO A 214 2.55 0.03 16.46
CA PRO A 214 1.53 0.31 17.48
C PRO A 214 0.13 -0.22 17.10
N VAL A 215 -0.23 -0.20 15.82
CA VAL A 215 -1.52 -0.69 15.32
C VAL A 215 -1.54 -2.23 15.27
N VAL A 216 -0.43 -2.87 14.90
CA VAL A 216 -0.29 -4.33 14.93
C VAL A 216 -0.36 -4.85 16.38
N ALA A 217 0.26 -4.14 17.33
CA ALA A 217 0.15 -4.46 18.76
C ALA A 217 -1.28 -4.25 19.30
N ALA A 218 -1.96 -3.16 18.90
CA ALA A 218 -3.37 -2.94 19.22
C ALA A 218 -4.29 -4.00 18.60
N LEU A 219 -4.01 -4.47 17.39
CA LEU A 219 -4.75 -5.54 16.71
C LEU A 219 -4.58 -6.89 17.41
N MET A 220 -3.35 -7.26 17.80
CA MET A 220 -3.09 -8.43 18.63
C MET A 220 -3.88 -8.34 19.95
N THR A 221 -3.80 -7.19 20.63
CA THR A 221 -4.49 -6.94 21.90
C THR A 221 -6.02 -7.05 21.77
N ARG A 222 -6.61 -6.50 20.69
CA ARG A 222 -8.05 -6.55 20.42
C ARG A 222 -8.59 -7.92 20.01
N THR A 223 -7.74 -8.79 19.45
CA THR A 223 -8.16 -10.09 18.91
C THR A 223 -7.76 -11.28 19.79
N GLY A 224 -6.73 -11.12 20.61
CA GLY A 224 -6.10 -12.18 21.42
C GLY A 224 -5.25 -13.15 20.59
N GLU A 225 -4.90 -12.80 19.36
CA GLU A 225 -4.26 -13.66 18.36
C GLU A 225 -3.08 -12.93 17.68
N SER A 226 -2.05 -13.66 17.25
CA SER A 226 -0.85 -13.04 16.67
C SER A 226 -1.15 -12.30 15.37
N ALA A 227 -0.68 -11.06 15.29
CA ALA A 227 -0.86 -10.18 14.14
C ALA A 227 0.47 -9.94 13.42
N ALA A 228 0.44 -9.78 12.10
CA ALA A 228 1.62 -9.50 11.28
C ALA A 228 1.28 -8.62 10.06
N LEU A 229 2.19 -7.70 9.76
CA LEU A 229 2.21 -6.94 8.50
C LEU A 229 3.25 -7.56 7.56
N VAL A 230 2.84 -7.79 6.32
CA VAL A 230 3.71 -8.30 5.25
C VAL A 230 3.77 -7.33 4.07
N VAL A 231 4.89 -7.30 3.36
CA VAL A 231 5.04 -6.63 2.05
C VAL A 231 5.19 -7.66 0.95
N ARG A 232 4.80 -7.36 -0.29
CA ARG A 232 4.91 -8.29 -1.43
C ARG A 232 6.21 -8.06 -2.21
N GLU A 233 6.98 -9.10 -2.40
CA GLU A 233 8.16 -9.13 -3.26
C GLU A 233 7.96 -10.16 -4.37
N GLY A 234 7.54 -9.68 -5.55
CA GLY A 234 7.23 -10.55 -6.69
C GLY A 234 6.11 -11.56 -6.37
N ALA A 235 6.49 -12.82 -6.22
CA ALA A 235 5.63 -13.97 -5.93
C ALA A 235 5.50 -14.31 -4.43
N GLU A 236 6.32 -13.70 -3.58
CA GLU A 236 6.40 -13.93 -2.14
C GLU A 236 5.88 -12.73 -1.34
N VAL A 237 5.66 -12.95 -0.06
CA VAL A 237 5.58 -11.89 0.93
C VAL A 237 6.67 -12.03 1.98
N VAL A 238 7.17 -10.89 2.49
CA VAL A 238 8.12 -10.80 3.59
C VAL A 238 7.42 -10.21 4.81
N VAL A 239 7.57 -10.84 5.97
CA VAL A 239 7.05 -10.34 7.25
C VAL A 239 7.94 -9.20 7.75
N VAL A 240 7.41 -7.98 7.79
CA VAL A 240 8.17 -6.78 8.22
C VAL A 240 7.88 -6.39 9.66
N CYS A 241 6.64 -6.55 10.12
CA CYS A 241 6.21 -6.24 11.49
C CYS A 241 5.36 -7.39 12.03
N LYS A 242 5.48 -7.70 13.32
CA LYS A 242 4.63 -8.67 14.02
C LYS A 242 4.37 -8.27 15.46
N GLU A 243 3.30 -8.82 16.02
CA GLU A 243 3.07 -8.92 17.46
C GLU A 243 2.51 -10.32 17.78
N ASN A 244 3.17 -11.06 18.67
CA ASN A 244 2.73 -12.40 19.08
C ASN A 244 1.68 -12.30 20.20
N CYS A 245 0.68 -13.18 20.21
CA CYS A 245 -0.24 -13.27 21.36
C CYS A 245 0.30 -14.17 22.47
N ASN A 246 -0.08 -13.88 23.72
CA ASN A 246 0.32 -14.64 24.91
C ASN A 246 -0.47 -15.95 25.10
N GLN A 247 -0.87 -16.62 24.01
CA GLN A 247 -1.62 -17.88 24.04
C GLN A 247 -0.68 -19.09 24.04
N PRO A 248 -0.93 -20.16 24.83
CA PRO A 248 -0.06 -21.35 24.87
C PRO A 248 0.09 -22.06 23.51
N ILE A 249 -0.93 -21.95 22.65
CA ILE A 249 -0.86 -22.34 21.24
C ILE A 249 -1.07 -21.07 20.42
N LEU A 250 0.02 -20.57 19.81
CA LEU A 250 0.00 -19.40 18.92
C LEU A 250 0.52 -19.77 17.53
N TYR A 251 0.05 -19.04 16.53
CA TYR A 251 0.76 -18.90 15.27
C TYR A 251 1.87 -17.85 15.48
N SER A 252 3.11 -18.14 15.11
CA SER A 252 4.24 -17.21 15.28
C SER A 252 5.11 -17.21 14.03
N LEU A 253 4.94 -16.17 13.22
CA LEU A 253 5.88 -15.79 12.16
C LEU A 253 7.14 -15.16 12.78
N GLN A 254 8.22 -15.05 12.01
CA GLN A 254 9.43 -14.28 12.33
C GLN A 254 9.57 -13.05 11.44
N LEU A 255 10.35 -12.07 11.90
CA LEU A 255 10.71 -10.91 11.08
C LEU A 255 11.68 -11.35 9.98
N GLY A 256 11.43 -10.90 8.75
CA GLY A 256 12.15 -11.36 7.55
C GLY A 256 11.69 -12.74 7.03
N GLU A 257 10.72 -13.40 7.65
CA GLU A 257 10.19 -14.67 7.17
C GLU A 257 9.48 -14.50 5.82
N ARG A 258 9.71 -15.43 4.90
CA ARG A 258 9.14 -15.47 3.54
C ARG A 258 8.06 -16.53 3.42
N GLY A 259 6.99 -16.21 2.71
CA GLY A 259 5.94 -17.16 2.34
C GLY A 259 5.30 -16.82 0.99
N PRO A 260 4.81 -17.81 0.23
CA PRO A 260 4.28 -17.57 -1.11
C PRO A 260 2.91 -16.90 -1.07
N VAL A 261 2.68 -15.97 -2.01
CA VAL A 261 1.51 -15.07 -2.02
C VAL A 261 0.17 -15.83 -2.04
N ASN A 262 0.09 -16.99 -2.72
CA ASN A 262 -1.14 -17.80 -2.81
C ASN A 262 -1.54 -18.46 -1.49
N ALA A 263 -0.58 -18.76 -0.61
CA ALA A 263 -0.85 -19.36 0.70
C ALA A 263 -1.05 -18.32 1.81
N SER A 264 -0.41 -17.15 1.70
CA SER A 264 -0.48 -16.09 2.71
C SER A 264 -1.80 -15.31 2.67
N ALA A 265 -2.46 -15.14 3.82
CA ALA A 265 -3.64 -14.28 3.93
C ALA A 265 -3.31 -12.82 3.63
N GLY A 266 -2.15 -12.32 4.09
CA GLY A 266 -1.66 -10.97 3.78
C GLY A 266 -1.29 -10.81 2.30
N GLY A 267 -0.64 -11.82 1.71
CA GLY A 267 -0.31 -11.84 0.28
C GLY A 267 -1.54 -11.84 -0.63
N LYS A 268 -2.52 -12.70 -0.33
CA LYS A 268 -3.80 -12.70 -1.04
C LYS A 268 -4.60 -11.42 -0.83
N ALA A 269 -4.49 -10.77 0.32
CA ALA A 269 -5.10 -9.45 0.55
C ALA A 269 -4.51 -8.37 -0.36
N ILE A 270 -3.17 -8.32 -0.50
CA ILE A 270 -2.48 -7.40 -1.42
C ILE A 270 -2.97 -7.63 -2.86
N LEU A 271 -2.82 -8.84 -3.42
CA LEU A 271 -3.22 -9.08 -4.81
C LEU A 271 -4.73 -8.99 -5.05
N GLY A 272 -5.57 -9.30 -4.06
CA GLY A 272 -7.01 -9.10 -4.14
C GLY A 272 -7.46 -7.63 -4.13
N ALA A 273 -6.54 -6.69 -3.84
CA ALA A 273 -6.72 -5.25 -3.96
C ALA A 273 -5.88 -4.61 -5.09
N SER A 274 -4.98 -5.37 -5.71
CA SER A 274 -4.15 -4.92 -6.84
C SER A 274 -4.95 -4.73 -8.13
N SER A 275 -4.32 -4.09 -9.12
CA SER A 275 -4.86 -3.99 -10.47
C SER A 275 -5.02 -5.35 -11.15
N ALA A 276 -5.94 -5.45 -12.10
CA ALA A 276 -6.11 -6.66 -12.91
C ALA A 276 -4.82 -7.06 -13.66
N ALA A 277 -4.01 -6.09 -14.08
CA ALA A 277 -2.74 -6.32 -14.74
C ALA A 277 -1.71 -7.01 -13.83
N GLU A 278 -1.62 -6.61 -12.55
CA GLU A 278 -0.76 -7.30 -11.57
C GLU A 278 -1.25 -8.69 -11.23
N ILE A 279 -2.58 -8.89 -11.11
CA ILE A 279 -3.18 -10.20 -10.87
C ILE A 279 -2.82 -11.15 -12.02
N GLU A 280 -3.04 -10.75 -13.27
CA GLU A 280 -2.69 -11.57 -14.42
C GLU A 280 -1.17 -11.78 -14.55
N ALA A 281 -0.34 -10.77 -14.25
CA ALA A 281 1.11 -10.93 -14.22
C ALA A 281 1.59 -11.93 -13.16
N TYR A 282 0.95 -11.97 -11.98
CA TYR A 282 1.23 -12.98 -10.95
C TYR A 282 0.75 -14.38 -11.38
N LEU A 283 -0.43 -14.49 -11.97
CA LEU A 283 -0.96 -15.77 -12.46
C LEU A 283 -0.18 -16.31 -13.67
N ALA A 284 0.51 -15.46 -14.41
CA ALA A 284 1.40 -15.83 -15.52
C ALA A 284 2.77 -16.39 -15.07
N LEU A 285 3.11 -16.35 -13.77
CA LEU A 285 4.37 -16.90 -13.25
C LEU A 285 4.47 -18.45 -13.32
N GLY A 286 3.36 -19.13 -13.63
CA GLY A 286 3.33 -20.58 -13.84
C GLY A 286 3.00 -21.38 -12.59
N ALA A 287 3.82 -22.39 -12.27
CA ALA A 287 3.55 -23.33 -11.20
C ALA A 287 3.74 -22.69 -9.81
N LEU A 288 2.63 -22.49 -9.09
CA LEU A 288 2.64 -21.90 -7.75
C LEU A 288 2.92 -22.96 -6.66
N PRO A 289 3.61 -22.60 -5.56
CA PRO A 289 3.91 -23.54 -4.49
C PRO A 289 2.65 -24.13 -3.82
N ARG A 290 2.69 -25.45 -3.59
CA ARG A 290 1.74 -26.19 -2.75
C ARG A 290 2.44 -26.55 -1.44
N LEU A 291 1.92 -26.07 -0.31
CA LEU A 291 2.50 -26.28 1.01
C LEU A 291 1.69 -27.30 1.84
N THR A 292 0.38 -27.34 1.62
CA THR A 292 -0.56 -28.28 2.23
C THR A 292 -1.51 -28.83 1.16
N PRO A 293 -2.31 -29.86 1.45
CA PRO A 293 -3.38 -30.31 0.55
C PRO A 293 -4.41 -29.22 0.21
N ARG A 294 -4.52 -28.16 1.03
CA ARG A 294 -5.47 -27.05 0.85
C ARG A 294 -4.93 -25.89 0.00
N THR A 295 -3.61 -25.73 -0.15
CA THR A 295 -3.03 -24.57 -0.84
C THR A 295 -3.58 -24.40 -2.25
N ILE A 296 -4.23 -23.26 -2.51
CA ILE A 296 -4.78 -22.95 -3.84
C ILE A 296 -3.61 -22.67 -4.79
N THR A 297 -3.47 -23.50 -5.82
CA THR A 297 -2.41 -23.42 -6.84
C THR A 297 -2.94 -23.23 -8.26
N GLU A 298 -4.22 -23.53 -8.50
CA GLU A 298 -4.89 -23.36 -9.78
C GLU A 298 -5.15 -21.87 -10.09
N PRO A 299 -4.65 -21.31 -11.22
CA PRO A 299 -4.84 -19.90 -11.56
C PRO A 299 -6.33 -19.49 -11.67
N ALA A 300 -7.17 -20.38 -12.20
CA ALA A 300 -8.62 -20.16 -12.28
C ALA A 300 -9.32 -20.19 -10.91
N ALA A 301 -8.75 -20.85 -9.89
CA ALA A 301 -9.24 -20.78 -8.53
C ALA A 301 -8.80 -19.48 -7.84
N LEU A 302 -7.52 -19.12 -7.96
CA LEU A 302 -6.98 -17.87 -7.39
C LEU A 302 -7.66 -16.62 -7.97
N ARG A 303 -7.94 -16.58 -9.28
CA ARG A 303 -8.70 -15.47 -9.89
C ARG A 303 -10.10 -15.29 -9.25
N ARG A 304 -10.76 -16.37 -8.84
CA ARG A 304 -12.05 -16.32 -8.13
C ARG A 304 -11.92 -15.92 -6.66
N GLU A 305 -10.82 -16.31 -6.00
CA GLU A 305 -10.50 -15.87 -4.64
C GLU A 305 -10.18 -14.36 -4.63
N PHE A 306 -9.30 -13.87 -5.51
CA PHE A 306 -9.00 -12.44 -5.66
C PHE A 306 -10.25 -11.62 -6.01
N ALA A 307 -11.10 -12.08 -6.94
CA ALA A 307 -12.38 -11.43 -7.26
C ALA A 307 -13.39 -11.46 -6.09
N THR A 308 -13.17 -12.27 -5.05
CA THR A 308 -13.97 -12.28 -3.82
C THR A 308 -13.37 -11.33 -2.78
N ILE A 309 -12.04 -11.31 -2.64
CA ILE A 309 -11.29 -10.36 -1.81
C ILE A 309 -11.55 -8.91 -2.24
N ALA A 310 -11.56 -8.64 -3.55
CA ALA A 310 -11.88 -7.33 -4.12
C ALA A 310 -13.30 -6.82 -3.77
N ARG A 311 -14.21 -7.73 -3.35
CA ARG A 311 -15.58 -7.40 -2.96
C ARG A 311 -15.78 -7.35 -1.43
N SER A 312 -15.01 -8.13 -0.65
CA SER A 312 -15.11 -8.19 0.81
C SER A 312 -14.12 -7.26 1.55
N GLY A 313 -12.99 -6.96 0.91
CA GLY A 313 -11.77 -6.41 1.54
C GLY A 313 -11.01 -7.42 2.42
N ILE A 314 -11.50 -8.67 2.53
CA ILE A 314 -10.97 -9.69 3.45
C ILE A 314 -10.50 -10.92 2.67
N ALA A 315 -9.23 -11.27 2.85
CA ALA A 315 -8.62 -12.51 2.40
C ALA A 315 -8.51 -13.53 3.53
N PHE A 316 -8.44 -14.80 3.15
CA PHE A 316 -8.27 -15.92 4.06
C PHE A 316 -7.11 -16.82 3.62
N SER A 317 -6.40 -17.40 4.58
CA SER A 317 -5.61 -18.62 4.40
C SER A 317 -6.29 -19.71 5.20
N ARG A 318 -6.91 -20.70 4.54
CA ARG A 318 -7.69 -21.76 5.20
C ARG A 318 -6.89 -23.05 5.23
N GLU A 319 -5.96 -23.15 6.18
CA GLU A 319 -5.00 -24.26 6.30
C GLU A 319 -4.06 -24.38 5.08
N GLU A 320 -3.87 -23.28 4.34
CA GLU A 320 -3.14 -23.25 3.06
C GLU A 320 -1.62 -23.02 3.23
N MET A 321 -1.22 -22.41 4.35
CA MET A 321 0.18 -22.16 4.72
C MET A 321 0.69 -23.20 5.73
N ILE A 322 -0.11 -23.50 6.76
CA ILE A 322 0.14 -24.52 7.79
C ILE A 322 -1.21 -25.18 8.11
N GLU A 323 -1.25 -26.51 8.21
CA GLU A 323 -2.47 -27.23 8.58
C GLU A 323 -2.90 -26.93 10.03
N GLY A 324 -4.21 -26.91 10.29
CA GLY A 324 -4.76 -26.50 11.58
C GLY A 324 -4.68 -24.98 11.89
N ILE A 325 -4.12 -24.15 11.01
CA ILE A 325 -4.12 -22.68 11.14
C ILE A 325 -5.07 -22.05 10.12
N ILE A 326 -5.88 -21.08 10.56
CA ILE A 326 -6.65 -20.19 9.69
C ILE A 326 -6.15 -18.77 9.92
N ALA A 327 -5.74 -18.09 8.86
CA ALA A 327 -5.39 -16.67 8.92
C ALA A 327 -6.39 -15.82 8.12
N MET A 328 -6.64 -14.60 8.58
CA MET A 328 -7.41 -13.58 7.88
C MET A 328 -6.52 -12.38 7.58
N GLY A 329 -6.79 -11.63 6.51
CA GLY A 329 -6.02 -10.44 6.16
C GLY A 329 -6.80 -9.38 5.37
N HIS A 330 -6.28 -8.16 5.39
CA HIS A 330 -6.83 -6.98 4.71
C HIS A 330 -5.67 -6.17 4.10
N ALA A 331 -5.87 -5.58 2.92
CA ALA A 331 -4.86 -4.74 2.28
C ALA A 331 -4.69 -3.41 3.04
N VAL A 332 -3.47 -2.91 3.11
CA VAL A 332 -3.11 -1.54 3.51
C VAL A 332 -2.78 -0.78 2.24
N LEU A 333 -3.39 0.40 2.08
CA LEU A 333 -3.26 1.23 0.89
C LEU A 333 -2.33 2.42 1.14
N ASP A 334 -1.58 2.82 0.11
CA ASP A 334 -0.82 4.07 0.10
C ASP A 334 -1.67 5.29 -0.27
N ALA A 335 -1.07 6.49 -0.27
CA ALA A 335 -1.72 7.73 -0.67
C ALA A 335 -2.30 7.75 -2.11
N THR A 336 -1.90 6.81 -2.98
CA THR A 336 -2.43 6.66 -4.35
C THR A 336 -3.55 5.61 -4.44
N GLY A 337 -3.84 4.90 -3.35
CA GLY A 337 -4.83 3.84 -3.29
C GLY A 337 -4.33 2.48 -3.76
N GLN A 338 -3.03 2.31 -3.97
CA GLN A 338 -2.44 1.01 -4.33
C GLN A 338 -2.09 0.20 -3.07
N PRO A 339 -2.21 -1.14 -3.09
CA PRO A 339 -1.94 -1.98 -1.92
C PRO A 339 -0.43 -2.14 -1.67
N CYS A 340 0.11 -1.35 -0.75
CA CYS A 340 1.54 -1.36 -0.43
C CYS A 340 1.93 -2.45 0.59
N ALA A 341 1.00 -2.91 1.42
CA ALA A 341 1.23 -3.95 2.42
C ALA A 341 -0.05 -4.76 2.72
N GLY A 342 0.10 -5.91 3.37
CA GLY A 342 -1.00 -6.79 3.80
C GLY A 342 -0.96 -6.97 5.30
N LEU A 343 -2.03 -6.60 5.99
CA LEU A 343 -2.20 -6.84 7.42
C LEU A 343 -2.89 -8.18 7.62
N SER A 344 -2.44 -8.98 8.59
CA SER A 344 -2.98 -10.33 8.83
C SER A 344 -3.00 -10.72 10.30
N VAL A 345 -3.92 -11.62 10.66
CA VAL A 345 -4.01 -12.26 11.98
C VAL A 345 -4.14 -13.77 11.78
N GLY A 346 -3.32 -14.56 12.47
CA GLY A 346 -3.30 -16.02 12.38
C GLY A 346 -3.87 -16.69 13.63
N VAL A 347 -4.81 -17.61 13.44
CA VAL A 347 -5.61 -18.23 14.51
C VAL A 347 -5.60 -19.75 14.36
N PRO A 348 -5.26 -20.53 15.41
CA PRO A 348 -5.47 -21.97 15.42
C PRO A 348 -6.95 -22.29 15.18
N LYS A 349 -7.24 -23.18 14.22
CA LYS A 349 -8.59 -23.56 13.76
C LYS A 349 -9.54 -23.96 14.88
N VAL A 350 -9.03 -24.54 15.96
CA VAL A 350 -9.78 -24.89 17.18
C VAL A 350 -10.36 -23.68 17.93
N ARG A 351 -9.85 -22.46 17.68
CA ARG A 351 -10.38 -21.18 18.21
C ARG A 351 -11.18 -20.36 17.18
N PHE A 352 -11.32 -20.85 15.94
CA PHE A 352 -11.91 -20.09 14.84
C PHE A 352 -13.45 -20.26 14.79
N THR A 353 -14.16 -19.49 15.62
CA THR A 353 -15.63 -19.45 15.63
C THR A 353 -16.18 -18.35 14.71
N LYS A 354 -17.51 -18.31 14.49
CA LYS A 354 -18.15 -17.25 13.68
C LYS A 354 -18.14 -15.88 14.38
N GLU A 355 -18.13 -15.83 15.70
CA GLU A 355 -17.92 -14.60 16.47
C GLU A 355 -16.48 -14.11 16.28
N LYS A 356 -15.51 -15.03 16.34
CA LYS A 356 -14.09 -14.75 16.10
C LYS A 356 -13.86 -14.21 14.69
N GLU A 357 -14.44 -14.84 13.66
CA GLU A 357 -14.35 -14.39 12.26
C GLU A 357 -14.85 -12.95 12.09
N ARG A 358 -15.99 -12.60 12.70
CA ARG A 358 -16.52 -11.22 12.68
C ARG A 358 -15.60 -10.23 13.39
N LEU A 359 -15.18 -10.55 14.62
CA LEU A 359 -14.25 -9.73 15.39
C LEU A 359 -12.94 -9.46 14.63
N LEU A 360 -12.39 -10.49 13.97
CA LEU A 360 -11.19 -10.40 13.15
C LEU A 360 -11.42 -9.51 11.93
N ALA A 361 -12.53 -9.66 11.20
CA ALA A 361 -12.83 -8.85 10.02
C ALA A 361 -12.96 -7.35 10.37
N ASP A 362 -13.67 -7.01 11.45
CA ASP A 362 -13.86 -5.64 11.89
C ASP A 362 -12.57 -5.03 12.47
N ALA A 363 -11.78 -5.82 13.20
CA ALA A 363 -10.50 -5.37 13.73
C ALA A 363 -9.45 -5.16 12.62
N LEU A 364 -9.36 -6.10 11.65
CA LEU A 364 -8.49 -5.97 10.47
C LEU A 364 -8.86 -4.76 9.62
N ARG A 365 -10.15 -4.55 9.33
CA ARG A 365 -10.60 -3.41 8.52
C ARG A 365 -10.28 -2.08 9.18
N ALA A 366 -10.52 -1.95 10.49
CA ALA A 366 -10.19 -0.75 11.26
C ALA A 366 -8.67 -0.50 11.29
N ALA A 367 -7.87 -1.51 11.62
CA ALA A 367 -6.42 -1.40 11.70
C ALA A 367 -5.76 -1.11 10.33
N ALA A 368 -6.25 -1.74 9.26
CA ALA A 368 -5.77 -1.47 7.91
C ALA A 368 -6.12 -0.04 7.45
N ALA A 369 -7.32 0.45 7.76
CA ALA A 369 -7.70 1.83 7.48
C ALA A 369 -6.86 2.85 8.28
N GLU A 370 -6.55 2.56 9.55
CA GLU A 370 -5.69 3.38 10.40
C GLU A 370 -4.26 3.49 9.85
N ILE A 371 -3.63 2.36 9.48
CA ILE A 371 -2.30 2.38 8.84
C ILE A 371 -2.36 3.10 7.50
N SER A 372 -3.35 2.82 6.66
CA SER A 372 -3.49 3.49 5.35
C SER A 372 -3.62 5.01 5.51
N ALA A 373 -4.38 5.49 6.50
CA ALA A 373 -4.49 6.91 6.82
C ALA A 373 -3.16 7.55 7.26
N MET A 374 -2.32 6.82 8.01
CA MET A 374 -0.96 7.27 8.34
C MET A 374 -0.03 7.28 7.12
N LEU A 375 -0.28 6.46 6.10
CA LEU A 375 0.41 6.47 4.81
C LEU A 375 -0.16 7.50 3.82
N GLY A 376 -1.15 8.30 4.25
CA GLY A 376 -1.75 9.37 3.46
C GLY A 376 -2.95 8.97 2.61
N TRP A 377 -3.39 7.71 2.64
CA TRP A 377 -4.66 7.31 2.04
C TRP A 377 -5.80 8.04 2.75
N ARG A 378 -6.65 8.71 1.98
CA ARG A 378 -7.94 9.19 2.46
C ARG A 378 -9.01 8.46 1.68
N ASP A 379 -9.95 7.84 2.40
CA ASP A 379 -11.10 7.21 1.77
C ASP A 379 -11.93 8.30 1.06
N GLN A 380 -11.70 8.45 -0.25
CA GLN A 380 -12.49 9.34 -1.08
C GLN A 380 -13.86 8.69 -1.24
N PRO A 381 -14.94 9.25 -0.67
CA PRO A 381 -16.26 8.66 -0.84
C PRO A 381 -16.56 8.64 -2.33
N ARG A 382 -16.67 7.43 -2.91
CA ARG A 382 -16.88 7.21 -4.34
C ARG A 382 -18.07 8.05 -4.80
N ARG A 383 -17.80 9.21 -5.40
CA ARG A 383 -18.83 9.99 -6.09
C ARG A 383 -19.32 9.08 -7.21
N ALA A 384 -20.58 8.67 -7.13
CA ALA A 384 -21.20 7.85 -8.16
C ALA A 384 -21.03 8.57 -9.50
N ALA A 385 -20.33 7.92 -10.43
CA ALA A 385 -20.33 8.32 -11.82
C ALA A 385 -21.72 7.94 -12.37
N GLY A 386 -22.54 8.96 -12.61
CA GLY A 386 -23.77 8.88 -13.40
C GLY A 386 -23.59 9.59 -14.73
#